data_AF-A0A396MNN3-F1
#
_entry.id   AF-A0A396MNN3-F1
#
_cell.length_a   1.000
_cell.length_b   1.000
_cell.length_c   1.000
_cell.angle_alpha   90.00
_cell.angle_beta   90.00
_cell.angle_gamma   90.00
#
_symmetry.space_group_name_H-M   'P 1'
#
loop_
_entity.id
_entity.type
_entity.pdbx_description
1 polymer ?
#
loop_
_entity_poly.entity_id
_entity_poly.type
_entity_poly.pdbx_seq_one_letter_code
_entity_poly.pdbx_strand_id
1 'polypeptide(L)'
;MKTFNYFFAAFLSLGILASCSKDTDPGGPSAPAGEKHVVISMGGVQTKAAGPVDPLLKTADVDNIAIFVTNSAGTILKKVEVDKDLTADSDWDKLTDVGLLIPNVGTEASDLAVYGNYKKGLETYVTGGVGDKVTVAAAYSQQQGSKVLFAGTGALSAFDVNVENVNDENVYTFTGTVKIEPVMARIQVKKVSFVESGSETVTNTSNGKSALVEWEGLTGDLLGVYFNNFYKQYNGAAVAASLMTNTTAFERATEGKWLFGSDAAQTDEATYASYNQWSSGAYAAYDLDEFNDPTDPDAKKCFAFNFFPGQTPYLHFSLANVAATSITSADEDAYNPRLLPLSKFANVVNYTTASGNVTFEAGKIYNVNIEIKPQFMHTDLNPVAYNITLTITIADWQEENIDPEFQQL
;
A
#
# COMPACT_ATOMS: atom_id res chain seq x y z
N MET A 1 -5.47 -47.27 3.72
CA MET A 1 -5.77 -46.33 2.63
C MET A 1 -6.38 -45.07 3.25
N LYS A 2 -5.95 -43.84 2.96
CA LYS A 2 -4.74 -43.37 2.24
C LYS A 2 -4.06 -42.33 3.15
N THR A 3 -2.73 -42.29 3.18
CA THR A 3 -1.99 -41.17 3.76
C THR A 3 -2.00 -39.99 2.77
N PHE A 4 -2.18 -38.78 3.28
CA PHE A 4 -2.01 -37.53 2.52
C PHE A 4 -0.96 -36.68 3.23
N ASN A 5 0.26 -36.67 2.69
CA ASN A 5 1.32 -35.79 3.15
C ASN A 5 1.18 -34.45 2.43
N TYR A 6 1.01 -33.36 3.16
CA TYR A 6 1.14 -32.01 2.59
C TYR A 6 2.62 -31.72 2.33
N PHE A 7 3.02 -31.76 1.06
CA PHE A 7 4.34 -31.32 0.63
C PHE A 7 4.37 -29.79 0.62
N PHE A 8 5.00 -29.18 1.63
CA PHE A 8 5.31 -27.75 1.60
C PHE A 8 6.45 -27.49 0.60
N ALA A 9 6.10 -27.23 -0.65
CA ALA A 9 7.02 -26.77 -1.68
C ALA A 9 7.33 -25.28 -1.44
N ALA A 10 8.43 -24.99 -0.75
CA ALA A 10 8.88 -23.62 -0.51
C ALA A 10 9.36 -22.97 -1.83
N PHE A 11 8.49 -22.18 -2.46
CA PHE A 11 8.89 -21.33 -3.57
C PHE A 11 9.76 -20.17 -3.05
N LEU A 12 11.07 -20.34 -3.17
CA LEU A 12 12.03 -19.23 -3.11
C LEU A 12 11.86 -18.37 -4.36
N SER A 13 10.86 -17.48 -4.33
CA SER A 13 10.70 -16.42 -5.34
C SER A 13 11.80 -15.39 -5.17
N LEU A 14 12.99 -15.70 -5.70
CA LEU A 14 14.01 -14.70 -6.00
C LEU A 14 13.38 -13.66 -6.92
N GLY A 15 13.16 -12.47 -6.40
CA GLY A 15 12.68 -11.29 -7.13
C GLY A 15 13.73 -10.75 -8.09
N ILE A 16 14.20 -11.59 -9.02
CA ILE A 16 14.89 -11.13 -10.22
C ILE A 16 13.89 -10.27 -10.98
N LEU A 17 14.31 -9.07 -11.39
CA LEU A 17 13.56 -8.22 -12.32
C LEU A 17 13.47 -8.94 -13.66
N ALA A 18 12.43 -9.77 -13.79
CA ALA A 18 12.15 -10.57 -14.97
C ALA A 18 11.59 -9.68 -16.08
N SER A 19 12.48 -8.92 -16.73
CA SER A 19 12.30 -8.58 -18.14
C SER A 19 11.90 -9.87 -18.87
N CYS A 20 10.81 -9.81 -19.63
CA CYS A 20 10.25 -11.00 -20.28
C CYS A 20 11.26 -11.54 -21.28
N SER A 21 11.94 -12.63 -20.92
CA SER A 21 12.92 -13.31 -21.77
C SER A 21 12.21 -13.92 -22.97
N LYS A 22 12.05 -13.13 -24.04
CA LYS A 22 11.85 -13.67 -25.37
C LYS A 22 13.08 -14.51 -25.70
N ASP A 23 12.85 -15.73 -26.18
CA ASP A 23 13.94 -16.59 -26.65
C ASP A 23 14.81 -15.83 -27.66
N THR A 24 16.13 -15.88 -27.45
CA THR A 24 17.09 -15.23 -28.33
C THR A 24 17.24 -16.02 -29.62
N ASP A 25 16.34 -15.78 -30.58
CA ASP A 25 16.53 -16.16 -31.97
C ASP A 25 17.83 -15.50 -32.49
N PRO A 26 18.86 -16.27 -32.90
CA PRO A 26 20.13 -15.71 -33.35
C PRO A 26 20.05 -14.88 -34.65
N GLY A 27 18.88 -14.82 -35.31
CA GLY A 27 18.64 -14.08 -36.54
C GLY A 27 18.27 -12.60 -36.39
N GLY A 28 18.13 -12.07 -35.16
CA GLY A 28 17.81 -10.65 -34.94
C GLY A 28 18.90 -9.70 -35.45
N PRO A 29 18.56 -8.49 -35.95
CA PRO A 29 19.56 -7.52 -36.38
C PRO A 29 20.48 -7.13 -35.20
N SER A 30 21.79 -7.14 -35.44
CA SER A 30 22.81 -6.77 -34.46
C SER A 30 22.55 -5.37 -33.89
N ALA A 31 22.76 -5.22 -32.58
CA ALA A 31 22.61 -3.92 -31.90
C ALA A 31 23.38 -2.81 -32.66
N PRO A 32 22.78 -1.63 -32.90
CA PRO A 32 23.40 -0.61 -33.73
C PRO A 32 24.74 -0.13 -33.16
N ALA A 33 25.78 -0.14 -33.99
CA ALA A 33 27.08 0.42 -33.64
C ALA A 33 27.05 1.95 -33.81
N GLY A 34 27.34 2.68 -32.75
CA GLY A 34 27.32 4.14 -32.71
C GLY A 34 27.15 4.68 -31.29
N GLU A 35 27.35 5.99 -31.11
CA GLU A 35 27.12 6.65 -29.82
C GLU A 35 25.61 6.62 -29.46
N LYS A 36 25.29 6.51 -28.17
CA LYS A 36 23.91 6.54 -27.67
C LYS A 36 23.70 7.67 -26.67
N HIS A 37 22.58 8.37 -26.85
CA HIS A 37 22.03 9.40 -25.95
C HIS A 37 20.58 9.05 -25.62
N VAL A 38 20.10 9.50 -24.46
CA VAL A 38 18.68 9.40 -24.08
C VAL A 38 18.16 10.80 -23.77
N VAL A 39 16.99 11.17 -24.28
CA VAL A 39 16.22 12.33 -23.84
C VAL A 39 14.99 11.81 -23.10
N ILE A 40 14.90 12.11 -21.81
CA ILE A 40 13.83 11.63 -20.93
C ILE A 40 12.98 12.79 -20.41
N SER A 41 11.66 12.66 -20.53
CA SER A 41 10.68 13.50 -19.85
C SER A 41 9.87 12.71 -18.82
N MET A 42 9.31 13.42 -17.85
CA MET A 42 8.25 12.97 -16.95
C MET A 42 6.93 13.53 -17.49
N GLY A 43 5.93 12.68 -17.73
CA GLY A 43 4.64 13.14 -18.28
C GLY A 43 3.94 14.11 -17.33
N GLY A 44 3.30 15.16 -17.85
CA GLY A 44 2.79 16.28 -17.04
C GLY A 44 1.74 15.90 -15.99
N VAL A 45 1.91 16.41 -14.77
CA VAL A 45 1.04 16.22 -13.58
C VAL A 45 0.88 17.55 -12.83
N GLN A 46 -0.23 17.76 -12.11
CA GLN A 46 -0.46 18.92 -11.22
C GLN A 46 -0.89 18.49 -9.80
N THR A 47 -1.15 19.44 -8.89
CA THR A 47 -0.47 19.47 -7.56
C THR A 47 -1.34 19.39 -6.28
N LYS A 48 -0.84 18.71 -5.23
CA LYS A 48 -0.71 19.08 -3.78
C LYS A 48 -0.90 17.93 -2.74
N ALA A 49 -0.27 18.10 -1.56
CA ALA A 49 -0.17 17.16 -0.41
C ALA A 49 0.10 17.94 0.94
N ALA A 50 0.42 17.42 2.15
CA ALA A 50 0.87 16.10 2.65
C ALA A 50 0.78 15.92 4.21
N GLY A 51 0.62 14.68 4.74
CA GLY A 51 0.96 14.28 6.13
C GLY A 51 -0.22 14.03 7.12
N PRO A 52 -0.14 13.06 8.07
CA PRO A 52 -1.27 12.28 8.63
C PRO A 52 -2.47 13.02 9.25
N VAL A 53 -3.68 12.97 8.66
CA VAL A 53 -3.97 13.28 7.24
C VAL A 53 -5.36 13.85 7.10
N ASP A 54 -5.41 15.11 6.67
CA ASP A 54 -6.43 15.60 5.75
C ASP A 54 -6.53 14.58 4.59
N PRO A 55 -7.72 14.09 4.22
CA PRO A 55 -7.87 12.91 3.35
C PRO A 55 -7.13 13.12 2.03
N LEU A 56 -6.02 12.39 1.84
CA LEU A 56 -5.05 12.81 0.82
C LEU A 56 -5.68 12.88 -0.55
N LEU A 57 -5.37 13.98 -1.24
CA LEU A 57 -5.54 14.15 -2.67
C LEU A 57 -4.80 13.03 -3.43
N LYS A 58 -5.11 12.92 -4.72
CA LYS A 58 -4.64 11.87 -5.64
C LYS A 58 -3.16 12.03 -6.05
N THR A 59 -2.37 12.69 -5.20
CA THR A 59 -1.11 13.36 -5.55
C THR A 59 -0.12 13.28 -4.39
N ALA A 60 1.18 13.14 -4.69
CA ALA A 60 2.23 13.17 -3.68
C ALA A 60 3.56 13.72 -4.23
N ASP A 61 4.13 14.69 -3.50
CA ASP A 61 5.41 15.36 -3.78
C ASP A 61 6.53 14.39 -4.18
N VAL A 62 7.22 14.70 -5.28
CA VAL A 62 8.57 14.22 -5.56
C VAL A 62 9.59 15.34 -5.29
N ASP A 63 10.66 15.04 -4.54
CA ASP A 63 11.73 15.98 -4.18
C ASP A 63 13.05 15.74 -4.96
N ASN A 64 13.20 14.57 -5.58
CA ASN A 64 14.42 14.13 -6.28
C ASN A 64 14.12 12.90 -7.16
N ILE A 65 14.92 12.72 -8.22
CA ILE A 65 14.92 11.52 -9.07
C ILE A 65 16.35 10.95 -9.19
N ALA A 66 16.48 9.62 -9.11
CA ALA A 66 17.61 8.88 -9.65
C ALA A 66 17.21 8.16 -10.95
N ILE A 67 17.98 8.36 -12.02
CA ILE A 67 17.82 7.71 -13.32
C ILE A 67 19.02 6.80 -13.54
N PHE A 68 18.76 5.51 -13.70
CA PHE A 68 19.76 4.50 -14.03
C PHE A 68 19.53 4.01 -15.46
N VAL A 69 20.51 4.20 -16.34
CA VAL A 69 20.53 3.58 -17.67
C VAL A 69 21.26 2.26 -17.57
N THR A 70 20.62 1.17 -18.00
CA THR A 70 21.15 -0.19 -17.88
C THR A 70 21.25 -0.90 -19.23
N ASN A 71 22.12 -1.91 -19.29
CA ASN A 71 22.04 -2.96 -20.31
C ASN A 71 21.01 -4.04 -19.91
N SER A 72 20.78 -5.00 -20.82
CA SER A 72 19.78 -6.06 -20.65
C SER A 72 20.06 -7.06 -19.53
N ALA A 73 21.27 -7.03 -18.94
CA ALA A 73 21.59 -7.79 -17.73
C ALA A 73 21.18 -7.04 -16.43
N GLY A 74 20.70 -5.80 -16.53
CA GLY A 74 20.42 -4.90 -15.41
C GLY A 74 21.68 -4.27 -14.81
N THR A 75 22.79 -4.25 -15.54
CA THR A 75 24.03 -3.57 -15.13
C THR A 75 23.92 -2.08 -15.47
N ILE A 76 24.21 -1.22 -14.49
CA ILE A 76 24.19 0.24 -14.63
C ILE A 76 25.34 0.67 -15.54
N LEU A 77 25.02 1.26 -16.68
CA LEU A 77 25.96 1.92 -17.59
C LEU A 77 26.12 3.40 -17.24
N LYS A 78 25.04 4.04 -16.79
CA LYS A 78 25.04 5.45 -16.38
C LYS A 78 24.04 5.70 -15.25
N LYS A 79 24.40 6.61 -14.35
CA LYS A 79 23.53 7.14 -13.30
C LYS A 79 23.45 8.66 -13.44
N VAL A 80 22.25 9.21 -13.30
CA VAL A 80 21.99 10.65 -13.19
C VAL A 80 21.13 10.86 -11.94
N GLU A 81 21.40 11.90 -11.16
CA GLU A 81 20.67 12.23 -9.93
C GLU A 81 20.28 13.70 -9.99
N VAL A 82 18.98 13.99 -9.93
CA VAL A 82 18.42 15.34 -10.04
C VAL A 82 17.65 15.66 -8.77
N ASP A 83 17.95 16.80 -8.15
CA ASP A 83 17.16 17.38 -7.05
C ASP A 83 16.11 18.34 -7.60
N LYS A 84 15.02 18.54 -6.84
CA LYS A 84 13.97 19.51 -7.17
C LYS A 84 14.52 20.94 -7.14
N ASP A 85 14.71 21.50 -8.33
CA ASP A 85 15.18 22.86 -8.57
C ASP A 85 14.21 23.59 -9.50
N LEU A 86 13.59 24.65 -8.99
CA LEU A 86 12.56 25.43 -9.69
C LEU A 86 13.16 26.62 -10.48
N THR A 87 14.48 26.65 -10.68
CA THR A 87 15.09 27.55 -11.65
C THR A 87 14.87 27.07 -13.08
N ALA A 88 14.54 27.99 -13.98
CA ALA A 88 14.43 27.69 -15.40
C ALA A 88 15.78 27.20 -15.97
N ASP A 89 15.73 26.32 -16.97
CA ASP A 89 16.88 25.59 -17.52
C ASP A 89 17.62 24.68 -16.49
N SER A 90 17.05 24.39 -15.32
CA SER A 90 17.59 23.36 -14.41
C SER A 90 17.40 21.95 -15.00
N ASP A 91 18.10 20.94 -14.47
CA ASP A 91 17.89 19.55 -14.93
C ASP A 91 16.55 18.96 -14.45
N TRP A 92 15.92 19.58 -13.46
CA TRP A 92 14.56 19.27 -13.01
C TRP A 92 13.52 19.90 -13.95
N ASP A 93 13.69 21.17 -14.30
CA ASP A 93 12.88 21.89 -15.27
C ASP A 93 12.84 21.13 -16.60
N LYS A 94 14.01 20.74 -17.13
CA LYS A 94 14.15 19.86 -18.31
C LYS A 94 13.41 18.53 -18.17
N LEU A 95 13.42 17.88 -17.00
CA LEU A 95 12.65 16.63 -16.81
C LEU A 95 11.13 16.86 -16.87
N THR A 96 10.65 18.06 -16.57
CA THR A 96 9.21 18.39 -16.55
C THR A 96 8.67 19.06 -17.82
N ASP A 97 9.52 19.63 -18.66
CA ASP A 97 9.14 20.32 -19.91
C ASP A 97 9.85 19.75 -21.15
N VAL A 98 11.05 20.24 -21.49
CA VAL A 98 11.72 19.98 -22.78
C VAL A 98 12.37 18.59 -22.95
N GLY A 99 12.50 17.82 -21.87
CA GLY A 99 13.25 16.56 -21.80
C GLY A 99 14.72 16.75 -21.40
N LEU A 100 15.19 15.95 -20.44
CA LEU A 100 16.59 15.95 -19.99
C LEU A 100 17.46 15.06 -20.89
N LEU A 101 18.47 15.65 -21.52
CA LEU A 101 19.48 14.94 -22.30
C LEU A 101 20.51 14.26 -21.39
N ILE A 102 20.55 12.94 -21.43
CA ILE A 102 21.60 12.09 -20.88
C ILE A 102 22.49 11.62 -22.05
N PRO A 103 23.62 12.30 -22.33
CA PRO A 103 24.51 11.91 -23.43
C PRO A 103 25.41 10.73 -23.03
N ASN A 104 26.07 10.06 -23.99
CA ASN A 104 27.06 9.01 -23.72
C ASN A 104 26.55 7.94 -22.71
N VAL A 105 25.51 7.19 -23.06
CA VAL A 105 24.95 6.10 -22.22
C VAL A 105 25.57 4.72 -22.49
N GLY A 106 26.44 4.61 -23.49
CA GLY A 106 27.09 3.36 -23.90
C GLY A 106 26.28 2.55 -24.92
N THR A 107 26.97 1.85 -25.81
CA THR A 107 26.40 1.06 -26.92
C THR A 107 25.43 -0.04 -26.44
N GLU A 108 25.69 -0.64 -25.28
CA GLU A 108 24.85 -1.70 -24.69
C GLU A 108 23.54 -1.20 -24.05
N ALA A 109 23.30 0.12 -23.97
CA ALA A 109 22.11 0.66 -23.32
C ALA A 109 20.83 0.14 -23.97
N SER A 110 19.93 -0.41 -23.14
CA SER A 110 18.65 -1.00 -23.56
C SER A 110 17.46 -0.53 -22.71
N ASP A 111 17.68 -0.22 -21.43
CA ASP A 111 16.60 0.01 -20.47
C ASP A 111 16.93 1.16 -19.49
N LEU A 112 15.88 1.72 -18.91
CA LEU A 112 15.89 2.74 -17.87
C LEU A 112 15.18 2.23 -16.63
N ALA A 113 15.75 2.49 -15.45
CA ALA A 113 15.07 2.39 -14.16
C ALA A 113 15.11 3.76 -13.47
N VAL A 114 13.94 4.28 -13.09
CA VAL A 114 13.75 5.64 -12.60
C VAL A 114 13.10 5.60 -11.22
N TYR A 115 13.67 6.31 -10.25
CA TYR A 115 13.21 6.30 -8.86
C TYR A 115 13.05 7.71 -8.31
N GLY A 116 11.82 8.08 -7.96
CA GLY A 116 11.50 9.33 -7.25
C GLY A 116 11.59 9.14 -5.73
N ASN A 117 11.98 10.18 -4.99
CA ASN A 117 12.05 10.22 -3.52
C ASN A 117 12.96 9.17 -2.85
N TYR A 118 13.93 8.60 -3.57
CA TYR A 118 14.78 7.47 -3.14
C TYR A 118 15.65 7.68 -1.87
N LYS A 119 15.54 8.88 -1.28
CA LYS A 119 16.33 9.50 -0.22
C LYS A 119 17.82 9.62 -0.54
N LYS A 120 18.43 10.68 -0.01
CA LYS A 120 19.87 10.98 -0.13
C LYS A 120 20.53 10.93 1.25
N GLY A 121 21.83 10.65 1.28
CA GLY A 121 22.60 10.55 2.52
C GLY A 121 22.36 9.23 3.27
N LEU A 122 22.33 9.29 4.61
CA LEU A 122 22.35 8.09 5.48
C LEU A 122 21.09 7.20 5.39
N GLU A 123 20.00 7.71 4.79
CA GLU A 123 18.74 6.98 4.62
C GLU A 123 18.47 6.58 3.16
N THR A 124 19.47 6.68 2.27
CA THR A 124 19.37 6.30 0.86
C THR A 124 19.00 4.82 0.73
N TYR A 125 17.86 4.54 0.10
CA TYR A 125 17.33 3.17 -0.04
C TYR A 125 17.18 2.71 -1.51
N VAL A 126 17.67 3.51 -2.47
CA VAL A 126 18.02 3.04 -3.83
C VAL A 126 19.48 3.37 -4.12
N THR A 127 20.29 2.35 -4.42
CA THR A 127 21.75 2.47 -4.59
C THR A 127 22.27 1.68 -5.79
N GLY A 128 23.54 1.91 -6.16
CA GLY A 128 24.25 1.27 -7.27
C GLY A 128 25.20 2.23 -7.97
N GLY A 129 26.43 1.78 -8.25
CA GLY A 129 27.41 2.48 -9.10
C GLY A 129 27.38 1.99 -10.54
N VAL A 130 28.15 2.64 -11.43
CA VAL A 130 28.36 2.15 -12.80
C VAL A 130 29.15 0.83 -12.73
N GLY A 131 28.62 -0.21 -13.37
CA GLY A 131 29.11 -1.59 -13.27
C GLY A 131 28.36 -2.46 -12.25
N ASP A 132 27.60 -1.88 -11.33
CA ASP A 132 26.74 -2.62 -10.38
C ASP A 132 25.34 -2.87 -10.97
N LYS A 133 24.46 -3.51 -10.18
CA LYS A 133 23.01 -3.49 -10.39
C LYS A 133 22.34 -2.50 -9.45
N VAL A 134 21.19 -1.96 -9.86
CA VAL A 134 20.34 -1.16 -8.98
C VAL A 134 19.87 -2.02 -7.81
N THR A 135 20.08 -1.53 -6.59
CA THR A 135 19.65 -2.17 -5.34
C THR A 135 18.58 -1.29 -4.69
N VAL A 136 17.42 -1.88 -4.36
CA VAL A 136 16.34 -1.22 -3.62
C VAL A 136 16.22 -1.91 -2.25
N ALA A 137 16.03 -1.15 -1.18
CA ALA A 137 15.91 -1.66 0.19
C ALA A 137 15.05 -0.74 1.07
N ALA A 138 13.83 -0.40 0.61
CA ALA A 138 12.95 0.52 1.30
C ALA A 138 12.28 -0.15 2.52
N ALA A 139 12.42 0.43 3.70
CA ALA A 139 11.75 -0.03 4.93
C ALA A 139 10.41 0.69 5.14
N TYR A 140 9.42 -0.02 5.68
CA TYR A 140 8.05 0.47 5.87
C TYR A 140 7.94 1.79 6.64
N SER A 141 8.78 1.99 7.66
CA SER A 141 8.84 3.25 8.43
C SER A 141 9.34 4.46 7.62
N GLN A 142 10.08 4.23 6.54
CA GLN A 142 10.52 5.27 5.61
C GLN A 142 9.46 5.62 4.56
N GLN A 143 8.40 4.80 4.43
CA GLN A 143 7.38 4.87 3.39
C GLN A 143 6.04 5.38 3.93
N GLN A 144 6.07 6.38 4.81
CA GLN A 144 4.91 6.91 5.53
C GLN A 144 4.56 8.33 5.09
N GLY A 145 3.26 8.65 5.11
CA GLY A 145 2.76 9.97 4.70
C GLY A 145 2.95 10.26 3.20
N SER A 146 3.28 11.52 2.89
CA SER A 146 3.56 12.06 1.54
C SER A 146 4.66 11.33 0.75
N LYS A 147 5.89 11.45 1.23
CA LYS A 147 7.11 11.33 0.39
C LYS A 147 7.64 9.90 0.31
N VAL A 148 6.75 9.02 -0.17
CA VAL A 148 7.05 7.61 -0.49
C VAL A 148 7.91 7.50 -1.75
N LEU A 149 8.57 6.35 -1.90
CA LEU A 149 9.32 5.95 -3.09
C LEU A 149 8.39 5.81 -4.29
N PHE A 150 8.78 6.43 -5.40
CA PHE A 150 8.20 6.19 -6.72
C PHE A 150 9.17 5.36 -7.56
N ALA A 151 8.66 4.43 -8.36
CA ALA A 151 9.46 3.62 -9.27
C ALA A 151 8.81 3.58 -10.66
N GLY A 152 9.63 3.49 -11.69
CA GLY A 152 9.19 3.29 -13.07
C GLY A 152 10.33 2.77 -13.94
N THR A 153 9.97 2.20 -15.09
CA THR A 153 10.93 1.65 -16.05
C THR A 153 10.56 2.05 -17.47
N GLY A 154 11.56 2.10 -18.36
CA GLY A 154 11.36 2.38 -19.77
C GLY A 154 12.36 1.61 -20.62
N ALA A 155 11.89 0.77 -21.54
CA ALA A 155 12.75 0.13 -22.52
C ALA A 155 13.03 1.12 -23.65
N LEU A 156 14.31 1.34 -24.01
CA LEU A 156 14.70 2.25 -25.10
C LEU A 156 14.19 1.76 -26.47
N SER A 157 13.80 0.49 -26.58
CA SER A 157 13.12 -0.07 -27.76
C SER A 157 11.66 0.39 -27.93
N ALA A 158 11.10 1.11 -26.95
CA ALA A 158 9.78 1.73 -27.02
C ALA A 158 9.85 3.29 -27.12
N PHE A 159 11.04 3.85 -27.26
CA PHE A 159 11.29 5.29 -27.41
C PHE A 159 11.43 5.66 -28.90
N ASP A 160 11.11 6.91 -29.25
CA ASP A 160 11.39 7.44 -30.58
C ASP A 160 12.90 7.58 -30.79
N VAL A 161 13.40 7.29 -31.99
CA VAL A 161 14.85 7.27 -32.27
C VAL A 161 15.19 8.23 -33.40
N ASN A 162 15.92 9.30 -33.08
CA ASN A 162 16.64 10.09 -34.08
C ASN A 162 18.02 9.47 -34.33
N VAL A 163 18.49 9.54 -35.58
CA VAL A 163 19.82 9.05 -35.98
C VAL A 163 20.53 10.12 -36.81
N GLU A 164 21.63 10.62 -36.28
CA GLU A 164 22.51 11.56 -36.96
C GLU A 164 23.81 10.85 -37.37
N ASN A 165 24.47 11.31 -38.44
CA ASN A 165 25.79 10.81 -38.81
C ASN A 165 26.81 11.94 -38.63
N VAL A 166 27.82 11.67 -37.79
CA VAL A 166 28.81 12.64 -37.34
C VAL A 166 30.19 12.03 -37.54
N ASN A 167 30.97 12.58 -38.49
CA ASN A 167 32.29 12.07 -38.86
C ASN A 167 32.31 10.58 -39.24
N ASP A 168 31.37 10.17 -40.10
CA ASP A 168 31.12 8.78 -40.54
C ASP A 168 30.60 7.81 -39.45
N GLU A 169 30.53 8.20 -38.18
CA GLU A 169 29.90 7.42 -37.10
C GLU A 169 28.42 7.79 -36.91
N ASN A 170 27.59 6.81 -36.57
CA ASN A 170 26.18 7.05 -36.25
C ASN A 170 25.99 7.44 -34.78
N VAL A 171 25.09 8.39 -34.55
CA VAL A 171 24.72 8.90 -33.23
C VAL A 171 23.22 8.68 -33.04
N TYR A 172 22.84 7.91 -32.04
CA TYR A 172 21.46 7.49 -31.77
C TYR A 172 20.92 8.22 -30.54
N THR A 173 19.87 9.02 -30.73
CA THR A 173 19.19 9.73 -29.64
C THR A 173 17.79 9.14 -29.43
N PHE A 174 17.61 8.49 -28.28
CA PHE A 174 16.36 7.85 -27.87
C PHE A 174 15.53 8.84 -27.04
N THR A 175 14.39 9.29 -27.54
CA THR A 175 13.51 10.25 -26.89
C THR A 175 12.24 9.58 -26.38
N GLY A 176 11.88 9.78 -25.12
CA GLY A 176 10.66 9.21 -24.57
C GLY A 176 10.32 9.66 -23.15
N THR A 177 9.17 9.18 -22.67
CA THR A 177 8.62 9.53 -21.35
C THR A 177 8.62 8.29 -20.46
N VAL A 178 9.07 8.41 -19.21
CA VAL A 178 8.93 7.34 -18.20
C VAL A 178 7.85 7.73 -17.21
N LYS A 179 6.79 6.90 -17.08
CA LYS A 179 5.87 7.01 -15.95
C LYS A 179 6.53 6.39 -14.72
N ILE A 180 6.44 7.07 -13.58
CA ILE A 180 6.73 6.48 -12.26
C ILE A 180 5.45 6.43 -11.43
N GLU A 181 5.34 5.43 -10.58
CA GLU A 181 4.19 5.19 -9.69
C GLU A 181 4.71 4.89 -8.27
N PRO A 182 3.99 5.29 -7.20
CA PRO A 182 4.47 5.05 -5.85
C PRO A 182 4.35 3.57 -5.48
N VAL A 183 5.40 3.01 -4.88
CA VAL A 183 5.51 1.57 -4.56
C VAL A 183 4.54 1.09 -3.45
N MET A 184 3.73 2.02 -2.93
CA MET A 184 2.78 1.82 -1.84
C MET A 184 1.34 1.86 -2.39
N ALA A 185 0.48 1.03 -1.81
CA ALA A 185 -0.95 1.28 -1.73
C ALA A 185 -1.28 2.06 -0.44
N ARG A 186 -2.50 2.59 -0.36
CA ARG A 186 -3.05 3.19 0.85
C ARG A 186 -4.52 2.82 1.04
N ILE A 187 -4.93 2.45 2.26
CA ILE A 187 -6.35 2.47 2.66
C ILE A 187 -6.62 3.74 3.47
N GLN A 188 -7.77 4.38 3.25
CA GLN A 188 -8.27 5.51 4.05
C GLN A 188 -9.67 5.17 4.58
N VAL A 189 -9.81 5.01 5.91
CA VAL A 189 -11.13 4.94 6.56
C VAL A 189 -11.67 6.36 6.73
N LYS A 190 -12.74 6.70 6.00
CA LYS A 190 -13.32 8.06 5.92
C LYS A 190 -14.61 8.26 6.73
N LYS A 191 -15.24 7.18 7.19
CA LYS A 191 -16.37 7.17 8.13
C LYS A 191 -16.35 5.87 8.94
N VAL A 192 -16.73 5.92 10.22
CA VAL A 192 -17.01 4.74 11.06
C VAL A 192 -18.32 4.98 11.81
N SER A 193 -19.31 4.13 11.60
CA SER A 193 -20.64 4.29 12.20
C SER A 193 -21.27 2.95 12.57
N PHE A 194 -21.85 2.88 13.77
CA PHE A 194 -22.76 1.80 14.15
C PHE A 194 -24.10 2.01 13.44
N VAL A 195 -24.65 0.95 12.84
CA VAL A 195 -25.94 1.03 12.15
C VAL A 195 -27.05 0.86 13.18
N GLU A 196 -27.67 1.97 13.57
CA GLU A 196 -28.60 2.09 14.70
C GLU A 196 -29.68 1.00 14.73
N SER A 197 -30.32 0.70 13.59
CA SER A 197 -31.37 -0.31 13.49
C SER A 197 -31.27 -1.14 12.22
N GLY A 198 -31.79 -2.37 12.26
CA GLY A 198 -31.74 -3.28 11.12
C GLY A 198 -32.30 -4.67 11.40
N SER A 199 -32.31 -5.50 10.36
CA SER A 199 -32.79 -6.88 10.37
C SER A 199 -31.95 -7.69 9.36
N GLU A 200 -31.20 -8.69 9.81
CA GLU A 200 -30.28 -9.47 8.96
C GLU A 200 -30.31 -10.98 9.34
N THR A 201 -30.19 -11.86 8.35
CA THR A 201 -30.13 -13.32 8.58
C THR A 201 -28.70 -13.76 8.86
N VAL A 202 -28.31 -13.74 10.13
CA VAL A 202 -26.99 -14.21 10.58
C VAL A 202 -26.93 -15.74 10.51
N THR A 203 -25.79 -16.30 10.09
CA THR A 203 -25.53 -17.74 10.04
C THR A 203 -24.28 -18.08 10.84
N ASN A 204 -24.41 -18.92 11.87
CA ASN A 204 -23.29 -19.44 12.63
C ASN A 204 -22.63 -20.59 11.88
N THR A 205 -21.41 -20.38 11.39
CA THR A 205 -20.68 -21.39 10.59
C THR A 205 -20.17 -22.59 11.39
N SER A 206 -20.12 -22.56 12.73
CA SER A 206 -19.63 -23.70 13.52
C SER A 206 -20.69 -24.81 13.69
N ASN A 207 -21.98 -24.46 13.61
CA ASN A 207 -23.10 -25.40 13.71
C ASN A 207 -24.05 -25.39 12.49
N GLY A 208 -23.88 -24.43 11.57
CA GLY A 208 -24.69 -24.29 10.36
C GLY A 208 -26.09 -23.73 10.58
N LYS A 209 -26.42 -23.22 11.78
CA LYS A 209 -27.72 -22.61 12.08
C LYS A 209 -27.78 -21.15 11.59
N SER A 210 -28.96 -20.73 11.17
CA SER A 210 -29.25 -19.34 10.79
C SER A 210 -30.46 -18.80 11.56
N ALA A 211 -30.43 -17.53 11.92
CA ALA A 211 -31.56 -16.81 12.51
C ALA A 211 -31.67 -15.41 11.92
N LEU A 212 -32.91 -14.89 11.87
CA LEU A 212 -33.13 -13.47 11.73
C LEU A 212 -32.72 -12.79 13.05
N VAL A 213 -31.87 -11.78 12.95
CA VAL A 213 -31.43 -10.92 14.05
C VAL A 213 -31.95 -9.51 13.77
N GLU A 214 -32.75 -8.97 14.68
CA GLU A 214 -33.37 -7.65 14.54
C GLU A 214 -32.89 -6.76 15.69
N TRP A 215 -32.54 -5.51 15.40
CA TRP A 215 -31.94 -4.60 16.39
C TRP A 215 -32.36 -3.14 16.22
N GLU A 216 -32.24 -2.39 17.32
CA GLU A 216 -32.60 -0.98 17.44
C GLU A 216 -31.72 -0.28 18.48
N GLY A 217 -31.29 0.95 18.21
CA GLY A 217 -30.40 1.73 19.08
C GLY A 217 -29.00 1.12 19.26
N LEU A 218 -28.45 0.44 18.24
CA LEU A 218 -27.08 -0.09 18.26
C LEU A 218 -26.05 1.04 18.32
N THR A 219 -25.15 0.96 19.29
CA THR A 219 -24.10 1.95 19.55
C THR A 219 -22.86 1.29 20.17
N GLY A 220 -21.75 2.04 20.25
CA GLY A 220 -20.51 1.63 20.89
C GLY A 220 -19.40 2.66 20.70
N ASP A 221 -18.33 2.52 21.47
CA ASP A 221 -17.14 3.38 21.40
C ASP A 221 -16.07 2.75 20.49
N LEU A 222 -15.40 3.55 19.66
CA LEU A 222 -14.17 3.17 18.98
C LEU A 222 -12.96 3.58 19.84
N LEU A 223 -12.14 2.61 20.27
CA LEU A 223 -10.90 2.87 21.02
C LEU A 223 -9.64 2.95 20.14
N GLY A 224 -9.70 2.36 18.93
CA GLY A 224 -8.61 2.45 17.96
C GLY A 224 -8.77 1.51 16.77
N VAL A 225 -7.99 1.77 15.72
CA VAL A 225 -7.94 1.00 14.48
C VAL A 225 -6.52 0.49 14.28
N TYR A 226 -6.35 -0.82 14.07
CA TYR A 226 -5.08 -1.51 14.00
C TYR A 226 -4.94 -2.25 12.66
N PHE A 227 -3.77 -2.15 12.04
CA PHE A 227 -3.51 -2.59 10.66
C PHE A 227 -2.58 -3.81 10.63
N ASN A 228 -2.89 -4.81 9.82
CA ASN A 228 -2.31 -6.15 9.92
C ASN A 228 -2.15 -6.79 8.53
N ASN A 229 -1.39 -7.88 8.43
CA ASN A 229 -1.10 -8.62 7.21
C ASN A 229 -0.44 -7.77 6.09
N PHE A 230 0.63 -7.05 6.44
CA PHE A 230 1.39 -6.17 5.55
C PHE A 230 2.90 -6.46 5.59
N TYR A 231 3.64 -6.09 4.54
CA TYR A 231 5.10 -6.30 4.49
C TYR A 231 5.88 -5.10 5.07
N LYS A 232 7.00 -5.37 5.74
CA LYS A 232 7.89 -4.33 6.30
C LYS A 232 9.03 -3.87 5.39
N GLN A 233 9.31 -4.56 4.28
CA GLN A 233 10.42 -4.26 3.37
C GLN A 233 10.03 -4.42 1.89
N TYR A 234 10.63 -3.60 1.04
CA TYR A 234 10.49 -3.65 -0.41
C TYR A 234 11.84 -3.51 -1.12
N ASN A 235 12.16 -4.50 -1.95
CA ASN A 235 13.42 -4.61 -2.68
C ASN A 235 13.15 -4.73 -4.21
N GLY A 236 12.33 -3.83 -4.75
CA GLY A 236 11.77 -3.95 -6.12
C GLY A 236 10.52 -4.84 -6.20
N ALA A 237 10.30 -5.66 -5.18
CA ALA A 237 9.04 -6.32 -4.85
C ALA A 237 8.90 -6.39 -3.32
N ALA A 238 7.69 -6.63 -2.81
CA ALA A 238 7.47 -6.77 -1.38
C ALA A 238 8.15 -8.04 -0.82
N VAL A 239 8.90 -7.91 0.27
CA VAL A 239 9.76 -8.98 0.78
C VAL A 239 8.96 -9.94 1.65
N ALA A 240 8.72 -11.16 1.16
CA ALA A 240 7.90 -12.17 1.83
C ALA A 240 8.32 -12.47 3.29
N ALA A 241 9.63 -12.48 3.57
CA ALA A 241 10.18 -12.69 4.91
C ALA A 241 9.96 -11.51 5.89
N SER A 242 9.39 -10.40 5.42
CA SER A 242 9.06 -9.21 6.23
C SER A 242 7.56 -9.07 6.53
N LEU A 243 6.76 -10.13 6.31
CA LEU A 243 5.33 -10.12 6.55
C LEU A 243 4.99 -9.96 8.04
N MET A 244 4.37 -8.85 8.39
CA MET A 244 3.80 -8.58 9.70
C MET A 244 2.36 -9.08 9.73
N THR A 245 2.16 -10.21 10.39
CA THR A 245 0.84 -10.82 10.57
C THR A 245 0.67 -11.33 12.00
N ASN A 246 -0.52 -11.13 12.58
CA ASN A 246 -0.98 -11.81 13.78
C ASN A 246 -2.41 -12.34 13.56
N THR A 247 -2.76 -13.47 14.18
CA THR A 247 -4.05 -14.14 13.95
C THR A 247 -5.20 -13.57 14.78
N THR A 248 -4.90 -12.81 15.83
CA THR A 248 -5.88 -12.25 16.77
C THR A 248 -5.39 -10.91 17.31
N ALA A 249 -6.22 -9.87 17.26
CA ALA A 249 -5.91 -8.58 17.88
C ALA A 249 -5.94 -8.62 19.43
N PHE A 250 -6.66 -9.58 20.01
CA PHE A 250 -6.60 -9.87 21.44
C PHE A 250 -5.17 -10.20 21.88
N GLU A 251 -4.74 -9.70 23.04
CA GLU A 251 -3.35 -9.71 23.55
C GLU A 251 -2.30 -8.96 22.68
N ARG A 252 -2.64 -8.55 21.45
CA ARG A 252 -1.72 -7.83 20.54
C ARG A 252 -1.92 -6.32 20.52
N ALA A 253 -3.16 -5.85 20.69
CA ALA A 253 -3.48 -4.46 21.00
C ALA A 253 -3.52 -4.29 22.52
N THR A 254 -2.45 -3.72 23.10
CA THR A 254 -2.33 -3.56 24.55
C THR A 254 -1.40 -2.40 24.91
N GLU A 255 -1.75 -1.62 25.93
CA GLU A 255 -0.95 -0.48 26.42
C GLU A 255 -0.51 0.53 25.34
N GLY A 256 -1.35 0.74 24.31
CA GLY A 256 -1.06 1.58 23.15
C GLY A 256 -0.17 0.94 22.07
N LYS A 257 0.34 -0.26 22.33
CA LYS A 257 1.22 -1.07 21.45
C LYS A 257 0.41 -1.89 20.45
N TRP A 258 1.05 -2.32 19.36
CA TRP A 258 0.48 -3.23 18.37
C TRP A 258 1.50 -4.29 17.96
N LEU A 259 1.30 -5.51 18.48
CA LEU A 259 2.34 -6.52 18.62
C LEU A 259 2.24 -7.64 17.57
N PHE A 260 3.39 -8.02 17.02
CA PHE A 260 3.54 -9.04 15.98
C PHE A 260 4.57 -10.10 16.38
N GLY A 261 4.39 -11.34 15.91
CA GLY A 261 5.26 -12.48 16.25
C GLY A 261 4.87 -13.16 17.57
N SER A 262 5.65 -14.17 17.97
CA SER A 262 5.45 -14.93 19.22
C SER A 262 6.10 -14.24 20.42
N ASP A 263 5.73 -14.65 21.64
CA ASP A 263 5.88 -13.80 22.83
C ASP A 263 7.31 -13.54 23.29
N ALA A 264 8.27 -14.36 22.87
CA ALA A 264 9.71 -14.15 23.10
C ALA A 264 10.39 -13.31 21.99
N ALA A 265 9.66 -12.94 20.94
CA ALA A 265 10.17 -12.25 19.76
C ALA A 265 9.20 -11.17 19.24
N GLN A 266 8.38 -10.60 20.14
CA GLN A 266 7.37 -9.61 19.75
C GLN A 266 8.01 -8.34 19.19
N THR A 267 7.47 -7.85 18.08
CA THR A 267 7.78 -6.53 17.51
C THR A 267 6.57 -5.62 17.65
N ASP A 268 6.76 -4.39 18.13
CA ASP A 268 5.72 -3.37 18.21
C ASP A 268 5.82 -2.42 17.00
N GLU A 269 4.71 -2.25 16.28
CA GLU A 269 4.59 -1.34 15.12
C GLU A 269 3.50 -0.27 15.33
N ALA A 270 3.04 -0.03 16.56
CA ALA A 270 1.94 0.90 16.85
C ALA A 270 2.06 2.26 16.14
N THR A 271 3.28 2.80 16.07
CA THR A 271 3.64 4.08 15.42
C THR A 271 3.20 4.20 13.95
N TYR A 272 3.07 3.08 13.24
CA TYR A 272 2.83 3.04 11.79
C TYR A 272 1.69 2.09 11.39
N ALA A 273 1.22 1.26 12.31
CA ALA A 273 0.18 0.26 12.08
C ALA A 273 -0.97 0.34 13.11
N SER A 274 -1.09 1.45 13.85
CA SER A 274 -2.28 1.71 14.66
C SER A 274 -2.64 3.21 14.75
N TYR A 275 -3.93 3.48 14.90
CA TYR A 275 -4.45 4.73 15.45
C TYR A 275 -5.17 4.39 16.75
N ASN A 276 -4.68 4.89 17.88
CA ASN A 276 -5.30 4.68 19.19
C ASN A 276 -5.05 5.89 20.10
N GLN A 277 -5.93 6.11 21.09
CA GLN A 277 -5.78 7.18 22.07
C GLN A 277 -5.35 6.65 23.45
N TRP A 278 -4.28 5.85 23.50
CA TRP A 278 -3.72 5.40 24.78
C TRP A 278 -3.01 6.54 25.52
N SER A 279 -3.41 6.79 26.76
CA SER A 279 -2.68 7.68 27.68
C SER A 279 -2.81 7.21 29.12
N SER A 280 -1.73 7.33 29.90
CA SER A 280 -1.72 7.18 31.37
C SER A 280 -2.37 5.91 31.96
N GLY A 281 -2.47 4.82 31.19
CA GLY A 281 -3.08 3.56 31.64
C GLY A 281 -4.47 3.25 31.09
N ALA A 282 -5.03 4.08 30.19
CA ALA A 282 -6.33 3.86 29.56
C ALA A 282 -6.33 4.25 28.06
N TYR A 283 -7.23 3.65 27.29
CA TYR A 283 -7.62 4.16 25.98
C TYR A 283 -8.77 5.15 26.14
N ALA A 284 -8.69 6.32 25.51
CA ALA A 284 -9.85 7.17 25.27
C ALA A 284 -10.62 6.70 24.02
N ALA A 285 -11.92 6.97 23.97
CA ALA A 285 -12.72 6.77 22.76
C ALA A 285 -12.46 7.88 21.73
N TYR A 286 -12.59 7.55 20.45
CA TYR A 286 -12.76 8.53 19.39
C TYR A 286 -14.18 9.08 19.43
N ASP A 287 -14.29 10.41 19.40
CA ASP A 287 -15.53 11.10 19.07
C ASP A 287 -15.89 10.75 17.61
N LEU A 288 -16.89 9.90 17.43
CA LEU A 288 -17.30 9.44 16.10
C LEU A 288 -18.12 10.48 15.35
N ASP A 289 -18.78 11.42 16.04
CA ASP A 289 -19.56 12.46 15.38
C ASP A 289 -18.62 13.49 14.76
N GLU A 290 -17.67 14.03 15.53
CA GLU A 290 -16.64 14.97 15.03
C GLU A 290 -15.64 14.28 14.08
N PHE A 291 -15.40 12.96 14.18
CA PHE A 291 -14.62 12.23 13.18
C PHE A 291 -15.36 12.09 11.84
N ASN A 292 -16.64 11.70 11.90
CA ASN A 292 -17.42 11.43 10.69
C ASN A 292 -17.81 12.71 9.97
N ASP A 293 -18.31 13.71 10.69
CA ASP A 293 -18.96 14.90 10.17
C ASP A 293 -18.50 16.13 11.00
N PRO A 294 -17.21 16.50 10.90
CA PRO A 294 -16.56 17.52 11.75
C PRO A 294 -17.19 18.91 11.63
N THR A 295 -17.08 19.67 12.72
CA THR A 295 -17.57 21.05 12.81
C THR A 295 -16.88 21.99 11.81
N ASP A 296 -15.62 21.71 11.48
CA ASP A 296 -14.86 22.35 10.40
C ASP A 296 -14.58 21.34 9.26
N PRO A 297 -15.17 21.51 8.06
CA PRO A 297 -14.92 20.62 6.93
C PRO A 297 -13.45 20.52 6.51
N ASP A 298 -12.67 21.59 6.68
CA ASP A 298 -11.23 21.61 6.35
C ASP A 298 -10.40 20.85 7.39
N ALA A 299 -10.97 20.51 8.56
CA ALA A 299 -10.34 19.70 9.60
C ALA A 299 -10.62 18.18 9.48
N LYS A 300 -11.36 17.75 8.44
CA LYS A 300 -11.75 16.35 8.24
C LYS A 300 -10.53 15.45 8.05
N LYS A 301 -10.54 14.28 8.69
CA LYS A 301 -9.43 13.32 8.73
C LYS A 301 -9.88 11.92 8.35
N CYS A 302 -8.92 11.02 8.18
CA CYS A 302 -9.15 9.60 7.96
C CYS A 302 -8.11 8.74 8.70
N PHE A 303 -8.45 7.51 9.09
CA PHE A 303 -7.43 6.53 9.51
C PHE A 303 -6.77 5.97 8.24
N ALA A 304 -5.53 6.41 7.97
CA ALA A 304 -4.83 6.09 6.73
C ALA A 304 -3.64 5.16 6.95
N PHE A 305 -3.61 4.04 6.24
CA PHE A 305 -2.49 3.09 6.31
C PHE A 305 -1.86 2.95 4.93
N ASN A 306 -0.59 3.35 4.82
CA ASN A 306 0.27 2.99 3.68
C ASN A 306 0.63 1.50 3.79
N PHE A 307 0.84 0.78 2.68
CA PHE A 307 1.44 -0.56 2.69
C PHE A 307 2.06 -0.94 1.34
N PHE A 308 3.05 -1.85 1.36
CA PHE A 308 3.51 -2.49 0.12
C PHE A 308 2.46 -3.55 -0.31
N PRO A 309 1.97 -3.52 -1.56
CA PRO A 309 1.01 -4.51 -2.07
C PRO A 309 1.55 -5.95 -2.09
N GLY A 310 0.64 -6.92 -2.23
CA GLY A 310 0.96 -8.35 -2.31
C GLY A 310 0.33 -9.22 -1.21
N GLN A 311 -0.43 -8.61 -0.29
CA GLN A 311 -1.38 -9.28 0.61
C GLN A 311 -2.66 -8.46 0.68
N THR A 312 -3.74 -9.11 1.11
CA THR A 312 -4.96 -8.43 1.59
C THR A 312 -4.73 -8.00 3.04
N PRO A 313 -4.62 -6.69 3.35
CA PRO A 313 -4.35 -6.24 4.72
C PRO A 313 -5.61 -6.29 5.58
N TYR A 314 -5.48 -6.57 6.88
CA TYR A 314 -6.64 -6.60 7.78
C TYR A 314 -6.73 -5.33 8.64
N LEU A 315 -7.96 -4.92 8.95
CA LEU A 315 -8.24 -3.83 9.88
C LEU A 315 -8.96 -4.39 11.11
N HIS A 316 -8.44 -4.12 12.30
CA HIS A 316 -9.07 -4.46 13.58
C HIS A 316 -9.51 -3.17 14.27
N PHE A 317 -10.81 -3.01 14.46
CA PHE A 317 -11.41 -1.90 15.20
C PHE A 317 -11.60 -2.37 16.64
N SER A 318 -10.84 -1.80 17.59
CA SER A 318 -10.97 -2.08 19.02
C SER A 318 -12.13 -1.26 19.59
N LEU A 319 -13.05 -1.93 20.31
CA LEU A 319 -14.34 -1.37 20.71
C LEU A 319 -14.57 -1.45 22.23
N ALA A 320 -15.40 -0.55 22.74
CA ALA A 320 -15.95 -0.62 24.09
C ALA A 320 -17.45 -0.26 24.11
N ASN A 321 -18.12 -0.53 25.23
CA ASN A 321 -19.51 -0.13 25.52
C ASN A 321 -20.56 -0.49 24.44
N VAL A 322 -20.28 -1.51 23.62
CA VAL A 322 -21.16 -1.95 22.52
C VAL A 322 -22.49 -2.45 23.07
N ALA A 323 -23.59 -1.82 22.67
CA ALA A 323 -24.93 -2.08 23.20
C ALA A 323 -26.00 -1.80 22.14
N ALA A 324 -27.22 -2.31 22.37
CA ALA A 324 -28.41 -1.96 21.60
C ALA A 324 -29.59 -1.75 22.56
N THR A 325 -30.53 -0.88 22.20
CA THR A 325 -31.76 -0.63 22.99
C THR A 325 -32.71 -1.81 22.90
N SER A 326 -32.83 -2.43 21.73
CA SER A 326 -33.38 -3.76 21.58
C SER A 326 -32.53 -4.59 20.61
N ILE A 327 -32.39 -5.89 20.88
CA ILE A 327 -31.81 -6.84 19.94
C ILE A 327 -32.37 -8.24 20.21
N THR A 328 -32.85 -8.91 19.17
CA THR A 328 -33.54 -10.21 19.24
C THR A 328 -32.90 -11.22 18.29
N SER A 329 -33.18 -12.51 18.52
CA SER A 329 -32.81 -13.61 17.63
C SER A 329 -33.87 -14.70 17.71
N ALA A 330 -34.18 -15.32 16.58
CA ALA A 330 -35.08 -16.47 16.53
C ALA A 330 -34.43 -17.79 17.03
N ASP A 331 -33.10 -17.85 17.16
CA ASP A 331 -32.36 -19.02 17.66
C ASP A 331 -31.06 -18.57 18.36
N GLU A 332 -30.97 -18.76 19.68
CA GLU A 332 -29.77 -18.37 20.46
C GLU A 332 -28.51 -19.16 20.08
N ASP A 333 -28.62 -20.33 19.44
CA ASP A 333 -27.46 -21.09 18.94
C ASP A 333 -26.95 -20.54 17.58
N ALA A 334 -27.76 -19.76 16.86
CA ALA A 334 -27.37 -19.06 15.62
C ALA A 334 -26.82 -17.66 15.93
N TYR A 335 -27.46 -16.94 16.85
CA TYR A 335 -27.00 -15.67 17.38
C TYR A 335 -27.54 -15.46 18.79
N ASN A 336 -26.66 -15.25 19.78
CA ASN A 336 -27.06 -14.98 21.16
C ASN A 336 -26.91 -13.48 21.48
N PRO A 337 -28.01 -12.71 21.61
CA PRO A 337 -27.93 -11.26 21.82
C PRO A 337 -27.22 -10.85 23.11
N ARG A 338 -27.14 -11.74 24.11
CA ARG A 338 -26.53 -11.48 25.43
C ARG A 338 -25.01 -11.33 25.36
N LEU A 339 -24.40 -11.68 24.23
CA LEU A 339 -22.95 -11.55 24.00
C LEU A 339 -22.55 -10.16 23.47
N LEU A 340 -23.50 -9.31 23.04
CA LEU A 340 -23.19 -8.01 22.43
C LEU A 340 -22.32 -7.10 23.32
N PRO A 341 -22.54 -6.99 24.64
CA PRO A 341 -21.67 -6.19 25.53
C PRO A 341 -20.28 -6.78 25.78
N LEU A 342 -19.97 -7.97 25.25
CA LEU A 342 -18.65 -8.62 25.36
C LEU A 342 -17.77 -8.34 24.13
N SER A 343 -18.30 -7.66 23.12
CA SER A 343 -17.63 -7.35 21.84
C SER A 343 -16.44 -6.40 22.05
N LYS A 344 -15.21 -6.90 21.82
CA LYS A 344 -13.98 -6.09 21.93
C LYS A 344 -13.38 -5.69 20.58
N PHE A 345 -13.70 -6.40 19.50
CA PHE A 345 -13.12 -6.14 18.18
C PHE A 345 -14.12 -6.40 17.05
N ALA A 346 -14.19 -5.48 16.08
CA ALA A 346 -14.72 -5.74 14.74
C ALA A 346 -13.56 -5.85 13.74
N ASN A 347 -13.68 -6.71 12.72
CA ASN A 347 -12.53 -7.11 11.89
C ASN A 347 -12.87 -7.08 10.40
N VAL A 348 -12.15 -6.28 9.60
CA VAL A 348 -12.13 -6.40 8.13
C VAL A 348 -11.01 -7.34 7.75
N VAL A 349 -11.36 -8.53 7.27
CA VAL A 349 -10.40 -9.55 6.80
C VAL A 349 -10.50 -9.83 5.29
N ASN A 350 -11.54 -9.30 4.64
CA ASN A 350 -11.78 -9.38 3.20
C ASN A 350 -12.43 -8.08 2.72
N TYR A 351 -12.23 -7.75 1.44
CA TYR A 351 -12.84 -6.59 0.77
C TYR A 351 -13.38 -7.07 -0.57
N THR A 352 -14.61 -6.71 -0.89
CA THR A 352 -15.31 -7.15 -2.10
C THR A 352 -16.01 -5.99 -2.77
N THR A 353 -16.14 -6.10 -4.08
CA THR A 353 -16.96 -5.23 -4.94
C THR A 353 -18.02 -6.10 -5.63
N ALA A 354 -18.89 -5.48 -6.42
CA ALA A 354 -19.83 -6.22 -7.27
C ALA A 354 -19.16 -7.13 -8.32
N SER A 355 -17.85 -7.00 -8.58
CA SER A 355 -17.09 -7.83 -9.52
C SER A 355 -16.23 -8.91 -8.86
N GLY A 356 -16.11 -8.95 -7.52
CA GLY A 356 -15.39 -9.99 -6.79
C GLY A 356 -14.54 -9.46 -5.63
N ASN A 357 -13.50 -10.20 -5.25
CA ASN A 357 -12.54 -9.76 -4.24
C ASN A 357 -11.66 -8.61 -4.77
N VAL A 358 -11.32 -7.66 -3.92
CA VAL A 358 -10.36 -6.58 -4.24
C VAL A 358 -8.95 -7.15 -4.34
N THR A 359 -8.24 -6.81 -5.42
CA THR A 359 -6.77 -6.87 -5.48
C THR A 359 -6.21 -5.49 -5.16
N PHE A 360 -5.32 -5.43 -4.17
CA PHE A 360 -4.62 -4.19 -3.82
C PHE A 360 -3.37 -4.05 -4.69
N GLU A 361 -3.23 -2.90 -5.35
CA GLU A 361 -2.17 -2.60 -6.33
C GLU A 361 -1.39 -1.34 -5.92
N ALA A 362 -0.16 -1.21 -6.44
CA ALA A 362 0.68 -0.04 -6.17
C ALA A 362 0.07 1.23 -6.81
N GLY A 363 0.40 2.40 -6.27
CA GLY A 363 -0.08 3.66 -6.83
C GLY A 363 -1.57 3.94 -6.61
N LYS A 364 -2.20 3.35 -5.60
CA LYS A 364 -3.66 3.50 -5.36
C LYS A 364 -4.04 3.82 -3.92
N ILE A 365 -5.06 4.68 -3.79
CA ILE A 365 -5.81 4.98 -2.57
C ILE A 365 -7.15 4.22 -2.63
N TYR A 366 -7.46 3.54 -1.55
CA TYR A 366 -8.68 2.78 -1.33
C TYR A 366 -9.48 3.43 -0.22
N ASN A 367 -10.49 4.19 -0.61
CA ASN A 367 -11.36 4.93 0.31
C ASN A 367 -12.48 4.01 0.80
N VAL A 368 -12.65 3.91 2.11
CA VAL A 368 -13.66 3.05 2.75
C VAL A 368 -14.48 3.80 3.79
N ASN A 369 -15.80 3.68 3.71
CA ASN A 369 -16.73 4.01 4.79
C ASN A 369 -17.11 2.70 5.51
N ILE A 370 -17.13 2.70 6.85
CA ILE A 370 -17.24 1.50 7.70
C ILE A 370 -18.56 1.51 8.45
N GLU A 371 -19.53 0.72 7.98
CA GLU A 371 -20.78 0.45 8.72
C GLU A 371 -20.63 -0.79 9.60
N ILE A 372 -20.81 -0.64 10.91
CA ILE A 372 -20.70 -1.69 11.92
C ILE A 372 -22.10 -2.25 12.25
N LYS A 373 -22.34 -3.55 11.99
CA LYS A 373 -23.62 -4.26 12.17
C LYS A 373 -23.46 -5.57 12.98
N PRO A 374 -24.49 -6.12 13.63
CA PRO A 374 -24.36 -7.36 14.42
C PRO A 374 -24.20 -8.62 13.53
N GLN A 375 -23.16 -9.43 13.77
CA GLN A 375 -22.92 -10.71 13.08
C GLN A 375 -22.18 -11.70 13.99
N PHE A 376 -22.22 -13.00 13.68
CA PHE A 376 -21.56 -14.04 14.46
C PHE A 376 -20.60 -14.88 13.61
N MET A 377 -19.39 -15.14 14.14
CA MET A 377 -18.45 -16.12 13.61
C MET A 377 -17.67 -16.77 14.76
N HIS A 378 -17.52 -18.09 14.67
CA HIS A 378 -16.67 -18.97 15.50
C HIS A 378 -16.96 -19.08 17.00
N THR A 379 -17.53 -20.23 17.37
CA THR A 379 -17.02 -20.97 18.54
C THR A 379 -15.83 -21.84 18.08
N ASP A 380 -14.66 -21.74 18.72
CA ASP A 380 -13.81 -22.92 18.93
C ASP A 380 -12.84 -22.74 20.12
N LEU A 381 -12.38 -23.89 20.61
CA LEU A 381 -11.53 -24.21 21.76
C LEU A 381 -10.64 -23.11 22.41
N ASN A 382 -10.67 -23.09 23.76
CA ASN A 382 -9.86 -22.30 24.72
C ASN A 382 -10.24 -20.82 24.95
N PRO A 383 -9.91 -20.24 26.13
CA PRO A 383 -10.93 -19.58 26.95
C PRO A 383 -11.08 -18.05 26.75
N VAL A 384 -11.16 -17.57 25.50
CA VAL A 384 -11.42 -16.14 25.19
C VAL A 384 -12.51 -15.94 24.11
N ALA A 385 -13.34 -16.95 23.87
CA ALA A 385 -14.30 -16.99 22.75
C ALA A 385 -15.72 -16.51 23.11
N TYR A 386 -15.91 -15.20 23.31
CA TYR A 386 -17.23 -14.54 23.35
C TYR A 386 -17.18 -13.12 22.75
N ASN A 387 -16.71 -12.97 21.52
CA ASN A 387 -16.79 -11.71 20.78
C ASN A 387 -17.87 -11.83 19.69
N ILE A 388 -18.80 -10.88 19.61
CA ILE A 388 -19.63 -10.72 18.41
C ILE A 388 -18.74 -10.10 17.32
N THR A 389 -18.64 -10.76 16.17
CA THR A 389 -17.88 -10.24 15.02
C THR A 389 -18.82 -9.34 14.25
N LEU A 390 -18.72 -8.03 14.44
CA LEU A 390 -19.60 -7.09 13.78
C LEU A 390 -19.28 -7.04 12.27
N THR A 391 -20.28 -7.21 11.40
CA THR A 391 -20.12 -7.06 9.95
C THR A 391 -19.65 -5.65 9.67
N ILE A 392 -18.64 -5.51 8.82
CA ILE A 392 -18.27 -4.22 8.24
C ILE A 392 -18.77 -4.18 6.79
N THR A 393 -19.75 -3.32 6.53
CA THR A 393 -20.16 -3.01 5.15
C THR A 393 -19.39 -1.79 4.67
N ILE A 394 -18.87 -1.88 3.45
CA ILE A 394 -18.23 -0.75 2.77
C ILE A 394 -19.33 0.03 2.05
N ALA A 395 -19.86 1.06 2.70
CA ALA A 395 -21.00 1.83 2.18
C ALA A 395 -20.65 2.62 0.91
N ASP A 396 -19.45 3.21 0.89
CA ASP A 396 -18.83 3.79 -0.30
C ASP A 396 -17.43 3.21 -0.47
N TRP A 397 -17.13 2.75 -1.68
CA TRP A 397 -15.79 2.36 -2.12
C TRP A 397 -15.39 3.25 -3.29
N GLN A 398 -14.27 3.97 -3.16
CA GLN A 398 -13.67 4.72 -4.28
C GLN A 398 -12.18 4.41 -4.36
N GLU A 399 -11.78 3.87 -5.52
CA GLU A 399 -10.40 3.63 -5.90
C GLU A 399 -9.87 4.85 -6.65
N GLU A 400 -8.70 5.34 -6.24
CA GLU A 400 -8.10 6.56 -6.79
C GLU A 400 -6.61 6.34 -7.04
N ASN A 401 -6.10 6.68 -8.21
CA ASN A 401 -4.66 6.63 -8.49
C ASN A 401 -3.91 7.67 -7.64
N ILE A 402 -2.62 7.42 -7.39
CA ILE A 402 -1.67 8.36 -6.80
C ILE A 402 -0.68 8.78 -7.88
N ASP A 403 -0.84 9.97 -8.41
CA ASP A 403 0.03 10.53 -9.44
C ASP A 403 1.23 11.27 -8.81
N PRO A 404 2.45 11.14 -9.37
CA PRO A 404 3.66 11.77 -8.84
C PRO A 404 3.66 13.29 -9.08
N GLU A 405 3.84 14.08 -8.04
CA GLU A 405 3.79 15.53 -8.13
C GLU A 405 5.16 16.16 -8.43
N PHE A 406 5.30 16.68 -9.64
CA PHE A 406 6.41 17.52 -10.09
C PHE A 406 5.94 18.97 -10.19
N GLN A 407 6.22 19.77 -9.15
CA GLN A 407 5.82 21.19 -9.14
C GLN A 407 6.64 21.99 -10.17
N GLN A 408 5.93 22.62 -11.10
CA GLN A 408 6.32 23.86 -11.77
C GLN A 408 5.59 25.02 -11.06
N LEU A 409 6.28 26.14 -10.80
CA LEU A 409 5.77 27.34 -10.10
C LEU A 409 6.31 28.61 -10.76
#